data_AF-A0A3M1IPA3-F1
#
_entry.id   AF-A0A3M1IPA3-F1
#
_cell.length_a   1.000
_cell.length_b   1.000
_cell.length_c   1.000
_cell.angle_alpha   90.00
_cell.angle_beta   90.00
_cell.angle_gamma   90.00
#
_symmetry.space_group_name_H-M   'P 1'
#
loop_
_entity.id
_entity.type
_entity.pdbx_description
1 polymer ?
#
loop_
_entity_poly.entity_id
_entity_poly.type
_entity_poly.pdbx_seq_one_letter_code
_entity_poly.pdbx_strand_id
1 'polypeptide(L)'
;MQHAEHAPGKSRGWFWQGGCLLLAAALLMPGPQAATPITGFGTTTVAPTAASYTTPGAGTTSYPSSTTFTIQAGQANDVQLDSITFNGKTALLRPELTPDIHLRRAGSVNGVTDRQIIWYKRQSKSGNTVSFDGSLVADEAAALASRYITRGSDNIFGNQGDGNGNNNNVERVDYIFRDWAIRPQTDTHLTDIGVAVLDRGGNDAFKIAAVIGVDAAGNPTAYAGLIGVDSSAWGSTSSAFGGPINTTVIRGDTADPNGHYAPSADPDGQHVRGLFFSLADLGVSGGQTVYGYSLFGYDVTDGGNPANLLDWTQTGHFPQTTSSSSGYGGLDLVSGGFGFIEQSINPQEVLVPVPEPAVAGGIIGLTLLCWAAGRNRRTGQVRTSEAGGTKRRAGRPG
;
A
#
# COMPACT_ATOMS: atom_id res chain seq x y z
N MET A 1 56.77 2.72 -72.56
CA MET A 1 57.72 3.19 -71.53
C MET A 1 57.37 2.46 -70.25
N GLN A 2 57.85 1.23 -70.01
CA GLN A 2 59.18 0.89 -69.48
C GLN A 2 59.61 1.85 -68.36
N HIS A 3 59.48 1.45 -67.10
CA HIS A 3 60.58 0.83 -66.35
C HIS A 3 60.10 0.26 -65.00
N ALA A 4 60.68 -0.87 -64.64
CA ALA A 4 60.52 -1.61 -63.38
C ALA A 4 61.55 -1.14 -62.33
N GLU A 5 61.31 -1.42 -61.05
CA GLU A 5 62.09 -2.37 -60.22
C GLU A 5 62.02 -2.14 -58.69
N HIS A 6 61.98 -3.29 -57.99
CA HIS A 6 62.66 -3.66 -56.72
C HIS A 6 62.07 -3.32 -55.33
N ALA A 7 61.92 -4.42 -54.56
CA ALA A 7 61.52 -4.57 -53.14
C ALA A 7 62.76 -4.49 -52.19
N PRO A 8 62.80 -5.02 -50.93
CA PRO A 8 61.78 -5.37 -49.91
C PRO A 8 62.15 -4.85 -48.48
N GLY A 9 61.28 -5.01 -47.47
CA GLY A 9 61.63 -4.75 -46.06
C GLY A 9 60.69 -5.34 -45.02
N LYS A 10 61.13 -6.41 -44.35
CA LYS A 10 60.48 -7.06 -43.19
C LYS A 10 60.68 -6.26 -41.91
N SER A 11 59.66 -6.15 -41.06
CA SER A 11 59.85 -6.23 -39.60
C SER A 11 58.56 -6.67 -38.90
N ARG A 12 58.63 -7.84 -38.26
CA ARG A 12 57.62 -8.39 -37.35
C ARG A 12 57.68 -7.61 -36.03
N GLY A 13 56.57 -6.99 -35.63
CA GLY A 13 56.36 -6.50 -34.27
C GLY A 13 55.20 -7.27 -33.64
N TRP A 14 55.52 -8.13 -32.68
CA TRP A 14 54.54 -8.73 -31.77
C TRP A 14 54.18 -7.68 -30.72
N PHE A 15 52.97 -7.14 -30.77
CA PHE A 15 52.39 -6.37 -29.68
C PHE A 15 51.35 -7.24 -28.97
N TRP A 16 51.72 -7.70 -27.78
CA TRP A 16 50.83 -8.35 -26.83
C TRP A 16 50.09 -7.23 -26.07
N GLN A 17 48.90 -6.84 -26.54
CA GLN A 17 47.97 -6.04 -25.76
C GLN A 17 47.04 -7.01 -25.02
N GLY A 18 47.39 -7.30 -23.77
CA GLY A 18 46.48 -7.91 -22.81
C GLY A 18 45.35 -6.94 -22.48
N GLY A 19 44.29 -6.96 -23.30
CA GLY A 19 43.02 -6.35 -22.96
C GLY A 19 42.29 -7.26 -21.97
N CYS A 20 42.26 -6.88 -20.70
CA CYS A 20 41.26 -7.39 -19.77
C CYS A 20 39.88 -6.99 -20.30
N LEU A 21 39.22 -7.90 -21.03
CA LEU A 21 37.79 -7.85 -21.25
C LEU A 21 37.12 -8.03 -19.87
N LEU A 22 36.83 -6.91 -19.21
CA LEU A 22 35.77 -6.86 -18.22
C LEU A 22 34.47 -7.09 -18.99
N LEU A 23 34.05 -8.35 -19.05
CA LEU A 23 32.70 -8.71 -19.42
C LEU A 23 31.80 -8.17 -18.29
N ALA A 24 31.41 -6.91 -18.39
CA ALA A 24 30.27 -6.40 -17.66
C ALA A 24 29.06 -7.13 -18.24
N ALA A 25 28.71 -8.27 -17.64
CA ALA A 25 27.38 -8.80 -17.75
C ALA A 25 26.47 -7.74 -17.13
N ALA A 26 25.98 -6.82 -17.97
CA ALA A 26 24.75 -6.14 -17.68
C ALA A 26 23.71 -7.24 -17.56
N LEU A 27 23.47 -7.69 -16.33
CA LEU A 27 22.21 -8.31 -15.98
C LEU A 27 21.17 -7.29 -16.41
N LEU A 28 20.60 -7.52 -17.60
CA LEU A 28 19.30 -7.01 -17.96
C LEU A 28 18.37 -7.58 -16.90
N MET A 29 18.26 -6.86 -15.78
CA MET A 29 17.15 -7.07 -14.87
C MET A 29 15.91 -6.90 -15.74
N PRO A 30 14.98 -7.88 -15.77
CA PRO A 30 13.71 -7.65 -16.43
C PRO A 30 13.16 -6.34 -15.87
N GLY A 31 12.80 -5.42 -16.78
CA GLY A 31 12.09 -4.21 -16.37
C GLY A 31 10.85 -4.58 -15.56
N PRO A 32 10.33 -3.67 -14.72
CA PRO A 32 9.15 -3.94 -13.90
C PRO A 32 8.05 -4.58 -14.76
N GLN A 33 7.62 -5.78 -14.35
CA GLN A 33 6.53 -6.49 -15.02
C GLN A 33 5.21 -5.81 -14.67
N ALA A 34 4.28 -5.85 -15.63
CA ALA A 34 2.96 -5.24 -15.48
C ALA A 34 2.13 -5.98 -14.42
N ALA A 35 1.27 -5.22 -13.73
CA ALA A 35 0.30 -5.76 -12.78
C ALA A 35 -0.50 -6.95 -13.36
N THR A 36 -0.83 -7.91 -12.51
CA THR A 36 -1.63 -9.07 -12.92
C THR A 36 -3.12 -8.84 -12.64
N PRO A 37 -4.03 -8.97 -13.63
CA PRO A 37 -5.46 -8.90 -13.38
C PRO A 37 -5.92 -9.95 -12.36
N ILE A 38 -6.70 -9.52 -11.37
CA ILE A 38 -7.38 -10.42 -10.44
C ILE A 38 -8.52 -11.11 -11.18
N THR A 39 -8.55 -12.44 -11.18
CA THR A 39 -9.55 -13.25 -11.88
C THR A 39 -10.64 -13.80 -10.97
N GLY A 40 -10.51 -13.65 -9.65
CA GLY A 40 -11.49 -14.11 -8.68
C GLY A 40 -11.37 -13.40 -7.35
N PHE A 41 -12.49 -13.28 -6.64
CA PHE A 41 -12.59 -12.65 -5.33
C PHE A 41 -13.23 -13.63 -4.35
N GLY A 42 -12.57 -13.89 -3.23
CA GLY A 42 -13.16 -14.56 -2.09
C GLY A 42 -13.64 -13.53 -1.09
N THR A 43 -14.94 -13.54 -0.80
CA THR A 43 -15.58 -12.55 0.06
C THR A 43 -16.47 -13.19 1.10
N THR A 44 -16.60 -12.53 2.25
CA THR A 44 -17.60 -12.83 3.27
C THR A 44 -18.51 -11.63 3.50
N THR A 45 -19.75 -11.89 3.91
CA THR A 45 -20.68 -10.84 4.30
C THR A 45 -20.59 -10.61 5.81
N VAL A 46 -20.57 -9.34 6.21
CA VAL A 46 -20.51 -8.92 7.61
C VAL A 46 -21.74 -8.07 7.92
N ALA A 47 -22.38 -8.32 9.06
CA ALA A 47 -23.53 -7.52 9.49
C ALA A 47 -23.09 -6.05 9.64
N PRO A 48 -23.84 -5.10 9.08
CA PRO A 48 -23.46 -3.70 9.10
C PRO A 48 -23.78 -3.06 10.45
N THR A 49 -23.27 -1.85 10.65
CA THR A 49 -23.81 -0.89 11.63
C THR A 49 -24.87 -0.03 10.93
N ALA A 50 -26.13 -0.17 11.34
CA ALA A 50 -27.22 0.64 10.83
C ALA A 50 -27.11 2.08 11.34
N ALA A 51 -27.31 3.06 10.45
CA ALA A 51 -27.33 4.47 10.77
C ALA A 51 -28.32 5.21 9.87
N SER A 52 -28.84 6.34 10.34
CA SER A 52 -29.73 7.18 9.55
C SER A 52 -29.53 8.64 9.91
N TYR A 53 -29.45 9.51 8.90
CA TYR A 53 -29.34 10.95 9.08
C TYR A 53 -30.00 11.68 7.90
N THR A 54 -30.25 12.97 8.07
CA THR A 54 -30.75 13.83 6.99
C THR A 54 -29.75 14.93 6.68
N THR A 55 -29.59 15.26 5.41
CA THR A 55 -28.65 16.29 4.96
C THR A 55 -29.16 16.96 3.68
N PRO A 56 -28.88 18.25 3.43
CA PRO A 56 -29.06 18.83 2.11
C PRO A 56 -28.22 18.09 1.05
N GLY A 57 -28.64 18.14 -0.21
CA GLY A 57 -27.81 17.68 -1.32
C GLY A 57 -26.55 18.52 -1.50
N ALA A 58 -25.53 17.98 -2.16
CA ALA A 58 -24.24 18.66 -2.36
C ALA A 58 -24.27 19.81 -3.39
N GLY A 59 -25.46 20.25 -3.83
CA GLY A 59 -25.60 21.34 -4.80
C GLY A 59 -25.39 20.92 -6.26
N THR A 60 -25.60 19.63 -6.57
CA THR A 60 -25.50 19.10 -7.93
C THR A 60 -26.89 18.99 -8.57
N THR A 61 -26.95 18.70 -9.87
CA THR A 61 -28.23 18.49 -10.57
C THR A 61 -29.03 17.34 -9.94
N SER A 62 -28.35 16.24 -9.58
CA SER A 62 -28.99 15.05 -8.98
C SER A 62 -29.27 15.21 -7.48
N TYR A 63 -28.51 16.08 -6.81
CA TYR A 63 -28.64 16.36 -5.38
C TYR A 63 -28.56 17.87 -5.10
N PRO A 64 -29.63 18.64 -5.39
CA PRO A 64 -29.66 20.08 -5.16
C PRO A 64 -29.58 20.41 -3.66
N SER A 65 -28.90 21.51 -3.33
CA SER A 65 -28.78 21.99 -1.94
C SER A 65 -30.09 22.49 -1.34
N SER A 66 -31.11 22.74 -2.17
CA SER A 66 -32.47 23.09 -1.74
C SER A 66 -33.30 21.89 -1.26
N THR A 67 -32.81 20.67 -1.46
CA THR A 67 -33.54 19.44 -1.15
C THR A 67 -32.84 18.71 -0.01
N THR A 68 -33.61 18.37 1.03
CA THR A 68 -33.13 17.49 2.11
C THR A 68 -33.33 16.04 1.72
N PHE A 69 -32.26 15.26 1.86
CA PHE A 69 -32.21 13.82 1.65
C PHE A 69 -32.09 13.08 2.97
N THR A 70 -32.68 11.89 3.04
CA THR A 70 -32.50 10.93 4.13
C THR A 70 -31.50 9.88 3.67
N ILE A 71 -30.41 9.73 4.40
CA ILE A 71 -29.40 8.71 4.16
C ILE A 71 -29.62 7.58 5.17
N GLN A 72 -29.71 6.35 4.69
CA GLN A 72 -29.87 5.14 5.49
C GLN A 72 -28.74 4.17 5.18
N ALA A 73 -27.90 3.86 6.16
CA ALA A 73 -26.83 2.88 6.02
C ALA A 73 -27.18 1.57 6.73
N GLY A 74 -26.46 0.50 6.39
CA GLY A 74 -26.66 -0.82 6.95
C GLY A 74 -27.99 -1.45 6.57
N GLN A 75 -28.47 -1.21 5.33
CA GLN A 75 -29.70 -1.81 4.81
C GLN A 75 -29.45 -3.19 4.17
N ALA A 76 -28.18 -3.58 4.00
CA ALA A 76 -27.72 -4.92 3.67
C ALA A 76 -26.37 -5.19 4.36
N ASN A 77 -25.63 -6.22 3.97
CA ASN A 77 -24.34 -6.52 4.60
C ASN A 77 -23.18 -5.70 4.01
N ASP A 78 -22.18 -5.42 4.83
CA ASP A 78 -20.84 -5.11 4.33
C ASP A 78 -20.26 -6.36 3.64
N VAL A 79 -19.48 -6.16 2.57
CA VAL A 79 -18.79 -7.25 1.87
C VAL A 79 -17.31 -7.12 2.13
N GLN A 80 -16.78 -8.06 2.91
CA GLN A 80 -15.38 -8.16 3.26
C GLN A 80 -14.61 -8.94 2.19
N LEU A 81 -13.47 -8.40 1.76
CA LEU A 81 -12.51 -9.13 0.94
C LEU A 81 -11.63 -10.01 1.82
N ASP A 82 -11.56 -11.30 1.52
CA ASP A 82 -10.76 -12.28 2.26
C ASP A 82 -9.63 -12.86 1.40
N SER A 83 -9.85 -12.99 0.10
CA SER A 83 -8.86 -13.53 -0.82
C SER A 83 -9.05 -13.04 -2.25
N ILE A 84 -8.00 -13.18 -3.04
CA ILE A 84 -7.99 -12.90 -4.47
C ILE A 84 -7.42 -14.10 -5.21
N THR A 85 -7.84 -14.27 -6.45
CA THR A 85 -7.24 -15.23 -7.39
C THR A 85 -6.51 -14.47 -8.49
N PHE A 86 -5.26 -14.81 -8.75
CA PHE A 86 -4.44 -14.25 -9.83
C PHE A 86 -3.56 -15.36 -10.41
N ASN A 87 -3.39 -15.41 -11.74
CA ASN A 87 -2.62 -16.46 -12.42
C ASN A 87 -2.95 -17.91 -11.96
N GLY A 88 -4.22 -18.17 -11.61
CA GLY A 88 -4.68 -19.46 -11.10
C GLY A 88 -4.29 -19.79 -9.65
N LYS A 89 -3.60 -18.88 -8.94
CA LYS A 89 -3.25 -19.00 -7.52
C LYS A 89 -4.24 -18.23 -6.65
N THR A 90 -4.38 -18.64 -5.39
CA THR A 90 -5.19 -17.93 -4.40
C THR A 90 -4.28 -17.31 -3.36
N ALA A 91 -4.37 -16.00 -3.17
CA ALA A 91 -3.75 -15.31 -2.04
C ALA A 91 -4.78 -14.81 -1.05
N LEU A 92 -4.43 -14.94 0.23
CA LEU A 92 -5.26 -14.53 1.35
C LEU A 92 -4.86 -13.12 1.78
N LEU A 93 -5.86 -12.27 2.01
CA LEU A 93 -5.67 -10.98 2.65
C LEU A 93 -5.16 -11.22 4.07
N ARG A 94 -4.12 -10.48 4.47
CA ARG A 94 -3.43 -10.70 5.74
C ARG A 94 -3.84 -9.70 6.81
N PRO A 95 -4.47 -10.15 7.91
CA PRO A 95 -4.81 -9.26 9.00
C PRO A 95 -3.61 -8.53 9.61
N GLU A 96 -2.45 -9.17 9.60
CA GLU A 96 -1.19 -8.62 10.10
C GLU A 96 -0.71 -7.41 9.29
N LEU A 97 -1.15 -7.30 8.04
CA LEU A 97 -0.80 -6.23 7.09
C LEU A 97 -1.94 -5.21 6.95
N THR A 98 -2.71 -4.99 8.02
CA THR A 98 -3.72 -3.93 8.04
C THR A 98 -2.99 -2.58 8.03
N PRO A 99 -3.22 -1.71 7.04
CA PRO A 99 -2.47 -0.48 6.88
C PRO A 99 -3.08 0.66 7.70
N ASP A 100 -2.22 1.58 8.10
CA ASP A 100 -2.59 2.96 8.39
C ASP A 100 -2.59 3.76 7.09
N ILE A 101 -3.66 4.51 6.83
CA ILE A 101 -3.89 5.22 5.56
C ILE A 101 -3.62 6.71 5.73
N HIS A 102 -2.73 7.26 4.92
CA HIS A 102 -2.47 8.70 4.88
C HIS A 102 -2.87 9.27 3.52
N LEU A 103 -3.87 10.15 3.54
CA LEU A 103 -4.22 10.97 2.38
C LEU A 103 -3.34 12.21 2.36
N ARG A 104 -2.34 12.23 1.48
CA ARG A 104 -1.40 13.33 1.35
C ARG A 104 -1.99 14.39 0.44
N ARG A 105 -2.66 15.34 1.08
CA ARG A 105 -3.35 16.43 0.41
C ARG A 105 -2.40 17.60 0.13
N ALA A 106 -2.59 18.28 -1.00
CA ALA A 106 -1.88 19.52 -1.32
C ALA A 106 -2.85 20.60 -1.82
N GLY A 107 -2.64 21.84 -1.38
CA GLY A 107 -3.48 22.97 -1.79
C GLY A 107 -4.93 22.89 -1.29
N SER A 108 -5.82 23.58 -1.99
CA SER A 108 -7.26 23.53 -1.74
C SER A 108 -8.01 23.47 -3.06
N VAL A 109 -9.13 22.75 -3.08
CA VAL A 109 -9.99 22.66 -4.25
C VAL A 109 -11.36 23.24 -3.92
N ASN A 110 -11.73 24.30 -4.63
CA ASN A 110 -12.89 25.14 -4.32
C ASN A 110 -12.86 25.71 -2.89
N GLY A 111 -11.66 26.04 -2.39
CA GLY A 111 -11.45 26.60 -1.05
C GLY A 111 -11.54 25.57 0.09
N VAL A 112 -11.64 24.28 -0.22
CA VAL A 112 -11.66 23.19 0.77
C VAL A 112 -10.32 22.45 0.75
N THR A 113 -9.69 22.28 1.91
CA THR A 113 -8.38 21.63 2.07
C THR A 113 -8.45 20.17 2.50
N ASP A 114 -9.60 19.71 2.97
CA ASP A 114 -9.80 18.35 3.49
C ASP A 114 -11.18 17.82 3.10
N ARG A 115 -11.47 17.88 1.79
CA ARG A 115 -12.72 17.38 1.25
C ARG A 115 -12.72 15.85 1.32
N GLN A 116 -13.79 15.29 1.88
CA GLN A 116 -14.04 13.86 1.86
C GLN A 116 -14.91 13.50 0.67
N ILE A 117 -14.51 12.52 -0.13
CA ILE A 117 -15.32 12.02 -1.25
C ILE A 117 -15.37 10.50 -1.16
N ILE A 118 -16.52 9.98 -0.75
CA ILE A 118 -16.69 8.55 -0.46
C ILE A 118 -17.85 8.05 -1.28
N TRP A 119 -17.68 6.95 -2.02
CA TRP A 119 -18.80 6.25 -2.61
C TRP A 119 -19.20 5.04 -1.76
N TYR A 120 -20.48 4.75 -1.75
CA TYR A 120 -21.06 3.56 -1.12
C TYR A 120 -21.85 2.77 -2.15
N LYS A 121 -21.80 1.43 -2.05
CA LYS A 121 -22.71 0.54 -2.76
C LYS A 121 -24.14 0.86 -2.31
N ARG A 122 -24.93 1.31 -3.26
CA ARG A 122 -26.31 1.72 -3.05
C ARG A 122 -27.21 0.50 -3.12
N GLN A 123 -28.01 0.32 -2.07
CA GLN A 123 -29.07 -0.67 -2.02
C GLN A 123 -30.28 -0.18 -2.82
N SER A 124 -30.72 1.07 -2.57
CA SER A 124 -31.86 1.68 -3.26
C SER A 124 -31.83 3.21 -3.18
N LYS A 125 -32.62 3.85 -4.06
CA LYS A 125 -32.97 5.27 -3.99
C LYS A 125 -34.46 5.40 -4.27
N SER A 126 -35.21 6.01 -3.35
CA SER A 126 -36.65 6.22 -3.49
C SER A 126 -37.02 7.61 -3.00
N GLY A 127 -37.47 8.46 -3.92
CA GLY A 127 -37.67 9.88 -3.65
C GLY A 127 -36.38 10.52 -3.12
N ASN A 128 -36.45 11.13 -1.94
CA ASN A 128 -35.32 11.76 -1.27
C ASN A 128 -34.58 10.83 -0.30
N THR A 129 -34.93 9.54 -0.26
CA THR A 129 -34.22 8.56 0.58
C THR A 129 -33.19 7.80 -0.25
N VAL A 130 -31.95 7.77 0.23
CA VAL A 130 -30.85 6.98 -0.33
C VAL A 130 -30.43 5.94 0.71
N SER A 131 -30.42 4.68 0.29
CA SER A 131 -30.11 3.55 1.16
C SER A 131 -28.84 2.85 0.69
N PHE A 132 -27.88 2.66 1.59
CA PHE A 132 -26.62 1.96 1.35
C PHE A 132 -26.69 0.54 1.92
N ASP A 133 -25.96 -0.37 1.28
CA ASP A 133 -25.79 -1.72 1.80
C ASP A 133 -25.05 -1.66 3.15
N GLY A 134 -23.79 -1.23 3.12
CA GLY A 134 -22.86 -1.31 4.24
C GLY A 134 -22.93 -0.19 5.26
N SER A 135 -21.99 -0.23 6.21
CA SER A 135 -21.84 0.76 7.29
C SER A 135 -21.23 2.08 6.79
N LEU A 136 -21.63 3.21 7.41
CA LEU A 136 -20.91 4.49 7.25
C LEU A 136 -19.53 4.44 7.90
N VAL A 137 -18.66 5.36 7.47
CA VAL A 137 -17.36 5.62 8.10
C VAL A 137 -17.18 7.11 8.26
N ALA A 138 -16.32 7.50 9.21
CA ALA A 138 -16.10 8.91 9.55
C ALA A 138 -15.53 9.72 8.39
N ASP A 139 -14.57 9.15 7.67
CA ASP A 139 -13.81 9.84 6.63
C ASP A 139 -13.31 8.87 5.54
N GLU A 140 -12.68 9.45 4.53
CA GLU A 140 -12.19 8.74 3.35
C GLU A 140 -11.02 7.80 3.68
N ALA A 141 -10.15 8.17 4.62
CA ALA A 141 -9.07 7.30 5.09
C ALA A 141 -9.62 6.05 5.79
N ALA A 142 -10.65 6.21 6.63
CA ALA A 142 -11.35 5.12 7.29
C ALA A 142 -12.09 4.21 6.30
N ALA A 143 -12.59 4.76 5.18
CA ALA A 143 -13.17 3.96 4.10
C ALA A 143 -12.12 3.01 3.52
N LEU A 144 -10.95 3.55 3.15
CA LEU A 144 -9.86 2.86 2.49
C LEU A 144 -9.08 1.90 3.39
N ALA A 145 -9.00 2.19 4.69
CA ALA A 145 -8.36 1.32 5.69
C ALA A 145 -9.15 0.03 5.97
N SER A 146 -10.42 -0.01 5.57
CA SER A 146 -11.29 -1.16 5.81
C SER A 146 -11.13 -2.26 4.76
N ARG A 147 -11.55 -3.48 5.12
CA ARG A 147 -11.62 -4.63 4.19
C ARG A 147 -12.90 -4.65 3.36
N TYR A 148 -13.76 -3.65 3.48
CA TYR A 148 -15.12 -3.68 2.97
C TYR A 148 -15.22 -3.06 1.58
N ILE A 149 -15.26 -3.89 0.55
CA ILE A 149 -15.33 -3.46 -0.86
C ILE A 149 -16.68 -2.85 -1.26
N THR A 150 -17.61 -2.67 -0.31
CA THR A 150 -18.88 -1.95 -0.45
C THR A 150 -18.72 -0.44 -0.48
N ARG A 151 -17.50 0.08 -0.34
CA ARG A 151 -17.19 1.51 -0.35
C ARG A 151 -15.76 1.79 -0.81
N GLY A 152 -15.50 3.05 -1.09
CA GLY A 152 -14.20 3.54 -1.52
C GLY A 152 -14.20 5.05 -1.70
N SER A 153 -13.15 5.58 -2.33
CA SER A 153 -13.04 6.97 -2.75
C SER A 153 -13.42 7.12 -4.22
N ASP A 154 -14.06 8.24 -4.57
CA ASP A 154 -14.44 8.60 -5.93
C ASP A 154 -13.42 9.63 -6.46
N ASN A 155 -12.85 9.36 -7.64
CA ASN A 155 -11.86 10.24 -8.27
C ASN A 155 -10.74 10.70 -7.31
N ILE A 156 -10.08 9.77 -6.60
CA ILE A 156 -9.19 10.07 -5.47
C ILE A 156 -8.11 11.12 -5.80
N PHE A 157 -7.57 11.12 -7.02
CA PHE A 157 -6.52 12.05 -7.47
C PHE A 157 -7.06 13.20 -8.34
N GLY A 158 -8.38 13.29 -8.53
CA GLY A 158 -9.01 14.28 -9.39
C GLY A 158 -9.10 15.65 -8.71
N ASN A 159 -8.09 16.50 -8.92
CA ASN A 159 -8.05 17.88 -8.40
C ASN A 159 -9.05 18.82 -9.10
N GLN A 160 -9.49 18.45 -10.31
CA GLN A 160 -10.41 19.24 -11.12
C GLN A 160 -11.12 18.40 -12.20
N GLY A 161 -12.14 18.98 -12.83
CA GLY A 161 -12.80 18.45 -14.02
C GLY A 161 -13.98 17.51 -13.75
N ASP A 162 -14.28 17.18 -12.48
CA ASP A 162 -15.53 16.52 -12.14
C ASP A 162 -16.69 17.52 -12.16
N GLY A 163 -17.70 17.22 -13.00
CA GLY A 163 -18.87 18.09 -13.22
C GLY A 163 -19.86 18.15 -12.06
N ASN A 164 -19.78 17.22 -11.10
CA ASN A 164 -20.56 17.24 -9.86
C ASN A 164 -19.82 17.98 -8.73
N GLY A 165 -18.61 18.47 -8.99
CA GLY A 165 -17.77 19.11 -7.99
C GLY A 165 -17.12 18.12 -7.02
N ASN A 166 -17.12 16.82 -7.35
CA ASN A 166 -16.38 15.78 -6.62
C ASN A 166 -14.90 15.83 -7.01
N ASN A 167 -14.27 16.98 -6.76
CA ASN A 167 -12.85 17.18 -7.00
C ASN A 167 -12.13 17.12 -5.66
N ASN A 168 -11.18 16.19 -5.56
CA ASN A 168 -10.37 15.94 -4.39
C ASN A 168 -9.15 16.87 -4.36
N ASN A 169 -8.26 16.74 -3.38
CA ASN A 169 -6.96 17.41 -3.34
C ASN A 169 -5.84 16.48 -2.86
N VAL A 170 -6.04 15.17 -3.02
CA VAL A 170 -5.09 14.13 -2.65
C VAL A 170 -4.12 13.93 -3.80
N GLU A 171 -2.83 14.03 -3.50
CA GLU A 171 -1.75 13.84 -4.47
C GLU A 171 -1.09 12.46 -4.33
N ARG A 172 -1.18 11.89 -3.13
CA ARG A 172 -0.61 10.58 -2.79
C ARG A 172 -1.45 9.90 -1.71
N VAL A 173 -1.68 8.60 -1.85
CA VAL A 173 -2.27 7.77 -0.79
C VAL A 173 -1.21 6.81 -0.29
N ASP A 174 -0.87 6.89 1.00
CA ASP A 174 0.08 5.95 1.61
C ASP A 174 -0.68 4.85 2.35
N TYR A 175 -0.36 3.59 2.05
CA TYR A 175 -0.80 2.40 2.77
C TYR A 175 0.37 1.87 3.58
N ILE A 176 0.44 2.19 4.87
CA ILE A 176 1.60 1.88 5.73
C ILE A 176 1.26 0.77 6.72
N PHE A 177 1.93 -0.37 6.62
CA PHE A 177 1.80 -1.44 7.60
C PHE A 177 2.54 -1.05 8.88
N ARG A 178 1.82 -1.04 10.01
CA ARG A 178 2.32 -0.53 11.30
C ARG A 178 2.95 -1.60 12.17
N ASP A 179 2.32 -2.77 12.26
CA ASP A 179 2.74 -3.81 13.19
C ASP A 179 3.72 -4.79 12.53
N TRP A 180 3.48 -5.10 11.25
CA TRP A 180 4.26 -6.05 10.47
C TRP A 180 4.63 -5.48 9.11
N ALA A 181 5.81 -5.84 8.62
CA ALA A 181 6.28 -5.56 7.27
C ALA A 181 6.53 -6.87 6.51
N ILE A 182 6.58 -6.78 5.19
CA ILE A 182 6.86 -7.92 4.32
C ILE A 182 8.36 -7.96 4.02
N ARG A 183 9.02 -9.08 4.29
CA ARG A 183 10.45 -9.28 4.05
C ARG A 183 10.78 -10.75 3.71
N PRO A 184 10.52 -11.20 2.48
CA PRO A 184 10.96 -12.53 2.03
C PRO A 184 12.49 -12.59 2.05
N GLN A 185 13.08 -13.67 2.59
CA GLN A 185 14.55 -13.77 2.69
C GLN A 185 15.23 -14.02 1.33
N THR A 186 14.51 -14.60 0.38
CA THR A 186 14.99 -14.92 -0.97
C THR A 186 13.96 -14.52 -2.02
N ASP A 187 14.35 -14.55 -3.29
CA ASP A 187 13.48 -14.18 -4.41
C ASP A 187 12.34 -15.19 -4.67
N THR A 188 12.39 -16.35 -4.02
CA THR A 188 11.50 -17.50 -4.28
C THR A 188 10.00 -17.16 -4.22
N HIS A 189 9.61 -16.20 -3.40
CA HIS A 189 8.20 -15.86 -3.15
C HIS A 189 7.78 -14.49 -3.68
N LEU A 190 8.66 -13.77 -4.38
CA LEU A 190 8.39 -12.38 -4.75
C LEU A 190 7.23 -12.23 -5.75
N THR A 191 6.91 -13.25 -6.53
CA THR A 191 5.77 -13.26 -7.46
C THR A 191 4.43 -13.61 -6.79
N ASP A 192 4.49 -14.10 -5.55
CA ASP A 192 3.36 -14.75 -4.87
C ASP A 192 2.91 -13.97 -3.62
N ILE A 193 3.59 -12.88 -3.31
CA ILE A 193 3.29 -11.97 -2.20
C ILE A 193 3.20 -10.56 -2.79
N GLY A 194 2.25 -9.76 -2.31
CA GLY A 194 2.03 -8.46 -2.90
C GLY A 194 0.86 -7.70 -2.31
N VAL A 195 0.35 -6.76 -3.09
CA VAL A 195 -0.79 -5.90 -2.74
C VAL A 195 -1.80 -5.90 -3.88
N ALA A 196 -3.03 -5.48 -3.61
CA ALA A 196 -4.05 -5.35 -4.63
C ALA A 196 -4.51 -3.90 -4.75
N VAL A 197 -4.76 -3.42 -5.96
CA VAL A 197 -5.48 -2.16 -6.16
C VAL A 197 -6.79 -2.49 -6.84
N LEU A 198 -7.87 -1.96 -6.29
CA LEU A 198 -9.23 -2.23 -6.74
C LEU A 198 -9.87 -0.92 -7.20
N ASP A 199 -10.61 -0.98 -8.31
CA ASP A 199 -11.23 0.19 -8.94
C ASP A 199 -12.68 -0.10 -9.29
N ARG A 200 -13.55 0.88 -9.04
CA ARG A 200 -14.96 0.82 -9.41
C ARG A 200 -15.10 1.32 -10.85
N GLY A 201 -15.01 0.38 -11.78
CA GLY A 201 -15.12 0.60 -13.22
C GLY A 201 -14.07 -0.23 -13.96
N GLY A 202 -12.87 -0.30 -13.37
CA GLY A 202 -11.70 -0.97 -13.91
C GLY A 202 -11.21 -0.28 -15.18
N ASN A 203 -11.10 1.05 -15.14
CA ASN A 203 -10.82 1.87 -16.32
C ASN A 203 -9.90 3.06 -16.05
N ASP A 204 -9.35 3.18 -14.84
CA ASP A 204 -8.55 4.34 -14.47
C ASP A 204 -7.06 4.02 -14.44
N ALA A 205 -6.28 4.98 -14.93
CA ALA A 205 -4.83 4.91 -14.92
C ALA A 205 -4.30 5.51 -13.62
N PHE A 206 -3.22 4.95 -13.08
CA PHE A 206 -2.58 5.42 -11.86
C PHE A 206 -1.11 5.01 -11.80
N LYS A 207 -0.40 5.45 -10.76
CA LYS A 207 0.96 4.98 -10.47
C LYS A 207 1.05 4.40 -9.06
N ILE A 208 2.01 3.49 -8.85
CA ILE A 208 2.26 2.80 -7.59
C ILE A 208 3.76 2.68 -7.33
N ALA A 209 4.16 2.70 -6.06
CA ALA A 209 5.51 2.38 -5.62
C ALA A 209 5.49 1.68 -4.25
N ALA A 210 6.36 0.70 -4.05
CA ALA A 210 6.54 0.07 -2.73
C ALA A 210 7.27 1.04 -1.77
N VAL A 211 6.80 1.11 -0.52
CA VAL A 211 7.47 1.86 0.56
C VAL A 211 8.50 0.94 1.21
N ILE A 212 9.77 1.29 1.12
CA ILE A 212 10.90 0.43 1.54
C ILE A 212 11.67 1.02 2.72
N GLY A 213 11.24 2.18 3.21
CA GLY A 213 11.69 2.80 4.44
C GLY A 213 10.61 3.71 5.00
N VAL A 214 10.49 3.75 6.32
CA VAL A 214 9.59 4.65 7.05
C VAL A 214 10.32 5.30 8.22
N ASP A 215 9.88 6.48 8.64
CA ASP A 215 10.34 7.13 9.87
C ASP A 215 9.56 6.60 11.10
N ALA A 216 9.89 7.12 12.28
CA ALA A 216 9.22 6.78 13.54
C ALA A 216 7.72 7.11 13.57
N ALA A 217 7.27 8.06 12.76
CA ALA A 217 5.87 8.45 12.64
C ALA A 217 5.15 7.63 11.55
N GLY A 218 5.85 6.74 10.83
CA GLY A 218 5.32 5.96 9.72
C GLY A 218 5.23 6.73 8.40
N ASN A 219 5.91 7.86 8.27
CA ASN A 219 6.01 8.52 6.97
C ASN A 219 7.04 7.78 6.11
N PRO A 220 6.75 7.57 4.81
CA PRO A 220 7.74 7.06 3.86
C PRO A 220 9.04 7.87 3.89
N THR A 221 10.18 7.19 3.90
CA THR A 221 11.53 7.77 3.76
C THR A 221 12.28 7.25 2.53
N ALA A 222 11.80 6.16 1.94
CA ALA A 222 12.34 5.60 0.70
C ALA A 222 11.27 4.80 -0.06
N TYR A 223 11.35 4.86 -1.38
CA TYR A 223 10.51 4.10 -2.30
C TYR A 223 11.35 3.18 -3.18
N ALA A 224 10.75 2.07 -3.62
CA ALA A 224 11.20 1.36 -4.81
C ALA A 224 10.89 2.18 -6.09
N GLY A 225 11.03 1.57 -7.27
CA GLY A 225 10.72 2.24 -8.53
C GLY A 225 9.23 2.60 -8.66
N LEU A 226 8.94 3.76 -9.29
CA LEU A 226 7.59 4.17 -9.64
C LEU A 226 7.10 3.38 -10.87
N ILE A 227 5.90 2.81 -10.77
CA ILE A 227 5.31 2.00 -11.84
C ILE A 227 4.02 2.66 -12.31
N GLY A 228 3.89 2.79 -13.64
CA GLY A 228 2.67 3.26 -14.28
C GLY A 228 1.75 2.11 -14.66
N VAL A 229 0.46 2.34 -14.46
CA VAL A 229 -0.62 1.40 -14.78
C VAL A 229 -1.58 2.12 -15.71
N ASP A 230 -1.68 1.62 -16.93
CA ASP A 230 -2.60 2.15 -17.93
C ASP A 230 -4.03 1.68 -17.67
N SER A 231 -5.01 2.46 -18.13
CA SER A 231 -6.44 2.13 -18.04
C SER A 231 -6.82 0.80 -18.70
N SER A 232 -6.00 0.27 -19.61
CA SER A 232 -6.22 -1.04 -20.23
C SER A 232 -5.79 -2.23 -19.38
N ALA A 233 -5.14 -2.03 -18.23
CA ALA A 233 -4.53 -3.11 -17.45
C ALA A 233 -5.54 -4.02 -16.72
N TRP A 234 -6.71 -3.51 -16.36
CA TRP A 234 -7.66 -4.13 -15.41
C TRP A 234 -8.23 -5.51 -15.79
N GLY A 235 -8.08 -5.95 -17.04
CA GLY A 235 -8.74 -7.15 -17.56
C GLY A 235 -10.27 -7.01 -17.59
N SER A 236 -10.99 -8.04 -18.07
CA SER A 236 -12.44 -7.94 -18.35
C SER A 236 -13.30 -9.07 -17.79
N THR A 237 -12.72 -10.05 -17.08
CA THR A 237 -13.39 -11.35 -16.83
C THR A 237 -13.91 -11.55 -15.41
N SER A 238 -13.64 -10.65 -14.46
CA SER A 238 -14.03 -10.80 -13.05
C SER A 238 -14.65 -9.51 -12.50
N SER A 239 -15.62 -9.67 -11.60
CA SER A 239 -16.15 -8.59 -10.76
C SER A 239 -16.34 -9.11 -9.35
N ALA A 240 -15.92 -8.34 -8.35
CA ALA A 240 -16.00 -8.76 -6.95
C ALA A 240 -17.44 -9.03 -6.47
N PHE A 241 -18.45 -8.47 -7.16
CA PHE A 241 -19.87 -8.67 -6.87
C PHE A 241 -20.59 -9.60 -7.85
N GLY A 242 -19.87 -10.26 -8.77
CA GLY A 242 -20.45 -11.11 -9.81
C GLY A 242 -21.24 -10.36 -10.90
N GLY A 243 -21.24 -9.02 -10.86
CA GLY A 243 -21.93 -8.15 -11.81
C GLY A 243 -21.63 -6.67 -11.54
N PRO A 244 -22.32 -5.76 -12.23
CA PRO A 244 -22.21 -4.33 -11.97
C PRO A 244 -22.91 -3.95 -10.66
N ILE A 245 -22.45 -2.86 -10.04
CA ILE A 245 -23.03 -2.26 -8.84
C ILE A 245 -23.54 -0.86 -9.15
N ASN A 246 -24.51 -0.44 -8.34
CA ASN A 246 -24.99 0.92 -8.27
C ASN A 246 -24.38 1.58 -7.04
N THR A 247 -24.01 2.85 -7.15
CA THR A 247 -23.35 3.57 -6.06
C THR A 247 -23.91 4.97 -5.93
N THR A 248 -23.70 5.56 -4.75
CA THR A 248 -23.87 7.00 -4.53
C THR A 248 -22.60 7.53 -3.91
N VAL A 249 -22.15 8.67 -4.43
CA VAL A 249 -21.04 9.45 -3.87
C VAL A 249 -21.60 10.40 -2.83
N ILE A 250 -20.98 10.44 -1.65
CA ILE A 250 -21.20 11.46 -0.62
C ILE A 250 -19.96 12.35 -0.49
N ARG A 251 -20.19 13.66 -0.36
CA ARG A 251 -19.17 14.70 -0.31
C ARG A 251 -19.25 15.49 0.99
N GLY A 252 -18.13 15.50 1.71
CA GLY A 252 -17.94 16.29 2.92
C GLY A 252 -17.01 17.46 2.66
N ASP A 253 -17.54 18.68 2.68
CA ASP A 253 -16.74 19.91 2.58
C ASP A 253 -16.21 20.39 3.94
N THR A 254 -16.69 19.78 5.02
CA THR A 254 -16.27 20.01 6.41
C THR A 254 -16.17 18.67 7.11
N ALA A 255 -15.18 18.50 7.98
CA ALA A 255 -15.01 17.29 8.77
C ALA A 255 -16.25 17.00 9.63
N ASP A 256 -16.75 15.77 9.58
CA ASP A 256 -17.78 15.26 10.48
C ASP A 256 -17.32 13.89 11.01
N PRO A 257 -17.09 13.74 12.33
CA PRO A 257 -16.61 12.48 12.90
C PRO A 257 -17.58 11.31 12.73
N ASN A 258 -18.84 11.56 12.35
CA ASN A 258 -19.84 10.52 12.07
C ASN A 258 -20.02 10.25 10.56
N GLY A 259 -19.31 10.99 9.69
CA GLY A 259 -19.40 10.81 8.25
C GLY A 259 -20.75 11.22 7.64
N HIS A 260 -21.48 12.17 8.26
CA HIS A 260 -22.76 12.65 7.75
C HIS A 260 -22.60 13.65 6.60
N TYR A 261 -22.16 13.15 5.45
CA TYR A 261 -21.85 13.95 4.27
C TYR A 261 -23.01 14.03 3.27
N ALA A 262 -22.98 15.05 2.40
CA ALA A 262 -24.05 15.31 1.46
C ALA A 262 -23.94 14.41 0.22
N PRO A 263 -25.03 13.75 -0.26
CA PRO A 263 -24.97 13.01 -1.52
C PRO A 263 -24.72 13.97 -2.69
N SER A 264 -23.92 13.55 -3.67
CA SER A 264 -23.49 14.40 -4.77
C SER A 264 -23.70 13.78 -6.16
N ALA A 265 -23.56 12.47 -6.32
CA ALA A 265 -23.69 11.79 -7.61
C ALA A 265 -24.16 10.34 -7.44
N ASP A 266 -24.69 9.76 -8.52
CA ASP A 266 -25.13 8.36 -8.58
C ASP A 266 -24.50 7.61 -9.77
N PRO A 267 -23.21 7.24 -9.70
CA PRO A 267 -22.61 6.39 -10.72
C PRO A 267 -23.18 4.97 -10.63
N ASP A 268 -23.71 4.48 -11.74
CA ASP A 268 -24.41 3.20 -11.83
C ASP A 268 -23.82 2.29 -12.91
N GLY A 269 -23.98 0.98 -12.74
CA GLY A 269 -23.61 0.01 -13.76
C GLY A 269 -22.11 -0.32 -13.85
N GLN A 270 -21.30 0.08 -12.87
CA GLN A 270 -19.85 -0.15 -12.87
C GLN A 270 -19.48 -1.48 -12.20
N HIS A 271 -18.42 -2.13 -12.68
CA HIS A 271 -17.91 -3.37 -12.08
C HIS A 271 -16.73 -3.06 -11.15
N VAL A 272 -16.59 -3.78 -10.04
CA VAL A 272 -15.38 -3.69 -9.21
C VAL A 272 -14.33 -4.65 -9.75
N ARG A 273 -13.24 -4.10 -10.28
CA ARG A 273 -12.10 -4.86 -10.83
C ARG A 273 -10.87 -4.68 -9.97
N GLY A 274 -9.88 -5.53 -10.19
CA GLY A 274 -8.67 -5.55 -9.37
C GLY A 274 -7.41 -5.93 -10.13
N LEU A 275 -6.31 -5.37 -9.67
CA LEU A 275 -4.95 -5.68 -10.10
C LEU A 275 -4.14 -6.14 -8.89
N PHE A 276 -3.41 -7.24 -9.05
CA PHE A 276 -2.43 -7.71 -8.09
C PHE A 276 -1.03 -7.24 -8.52
N PHE A 277 -0.29 -6.69 -7.56
CA PHE A 277 1.08 -6.25 -7.71
C PHE A 277 1.94 -7.11 -6.81
N SER A 278 2.67 -8.04 -7.41
CA SER A 278 3.64 -8.83 -6.67
C SER A 278 4.83 -7.97 -6.25
N LEU A 279 5.58 -8.40 -5.23
CA LEU A 279 6.80 -7.71 -4.84
C LEU A 279 7.83 -7.64 -5.98
N ALA A 280 7.87 -8.66 -6.83
CA ALA A 280 8.69 -8.66 -8.04
C ALA A 280 8.26 -7.56 -9.03
N ASP A 281 6.95 -7.39 -9.25
CA ASP A 281 6.42 -6.31 -10.10
C ASP A 281 6.85 -4.94 -9.57
N LEU A 282 6.85 -4.79 -8.25
CA LEU A 282 7.25 -3.56 -7.54
C LEU A 282 8.77 -3.35 -7.46
N GLY A 283 9.57 -4.19 -8.12
CA GLY A 283 11.03 -4.07 -8.16
C GLY A 283 11.71 -4.35 -6.81
N VAL A 284 11.05 -5.08 -5.91
CA VAL A 284 11.60 -5.48 -4.61
C VAL A 284 12.43 -6.74 -4.78
N SER A 285 13.59 -6.81 -4.10
CA SER A 285 14.46 -7.99 -4.08
C SER A 285 14.38 -8.74 -2.74
N GLY A 286 14.80 -10.01 -2.72
CA GLY A 286 14.93 -10.79 -1.50
C GLY A 286 15.79 -10.09 -0.43
N GLY A 287 15.35 -10.16 0.82
CA GLY A 287 15.99 -9.52 1.98
C GLY A 287 15.62 -8.05 2.17
N GLN A 288 14.95 -7.41 1.22
CA GLN A 288 14.42 -6.04 1.33
C GLN A 288 13.10 -6.04 2.12
N THR A 289 12.92 -5.03 2.96
CA THR A 289 11.71 -4.87 3.77
C THR A 289 10.75 -3.92 3.07
N VAL A 290 9.47 -4.28 3.01
CA VAL A 290 8.37 -3.50 2.44
C VAL A 290 7.41 -3.14 3.57
N TYR A 291 7.31 -1.85 3.85
CA TYR A 291 6.48 -1.28 4.91
C TYR A 291 5.09 -0.89 4.39
N GLY A 292 4.81 -1.11 3.11
CA GLY A 292 3.59 -0.63 2.50
C GLY A 292 3.76 -0.29 1.03
N TYR A 293 2.83 0.50 0.51
CA TYR A 293 2.89 1.06 -0.83
C TYR A 293 2.22 2.43 -0.86
N SER A 294 2.54 3.23 -1.87
CA SER A 294 1.82 4.47 -2.15
C SER A 294 1.21 4.43 -3.53
N LEU A 295 0.03 5.03 -3.65
CA LEU A 295 -0.65 5.29 -4.92
C LEU A 295 -0.55 6.77 -5.28
N PHE A 296 -0.52 7.04 -6.57
CA PHE A 296 -0.30 8.36 -7.14
C PHE A 296 -1.19 8.58 -8.37
N GLY A 297 -1.54 9.85 -8.63
CA GLY A 297 -2.11 10.26 -9.91
C GLY A 297 -1.21 9.86 -11.08
N TYR A 298 -1.79 9.59 -12.25
CA TYR A 298 -1.03 9.06 -13.38
C TYR A 298 -0.05 10.10 -13.98
N ASP A 299 -0.28 11.38 -13.75
CA ASP A 299 0.60 12.49 -14.17
C ASP A 299 1.77 12.75 -13.21
N VAL A 300 1.82 12.10 -12.05
CA VAL A 300 2.94 12.20 -11.09
C VAL A 300 4.24 11.66 -11.71
N THR A 301 5.36 12.34 -11.50
CA THR A 301 6.67 11.90 -12.01
C THR A 301 7.75 11.97 -10.96
N ASP A 302 8.58 10.93 -10.86
CA ASP A 302 9.77 10.92 -10.00
C ASP A 302 10.99 11.55 -10.71
N GLY A 303 10.89 11.92 -11.99
CA GLY A 303 12.02 12.43 -12.77
C GLY A 303 13.21 11.47 -12.85
N GLY A 304 13.00 10.17 -12.67
CA GLY A 304 14.04 9.15 -12.59
C GLY A 304 14.71 9.03 -11.21
N ASN A 305 14.18 9.69 -10.18
CA ASN A 305 14.66 9.59 -8.81
C ASN A 305 13.48 9.40 -7.82
N PRO A 306 13.27 8.18 -7.29
CA PRO A 306 12.18 7.89 -6.34
C PRO A 306 12.17 8.76 -5.08
N ALA A 307 13.29 9.41 -4.72
CA ALA A 307 13.30 10.37 -3.60
C ALA A 307 12.39 11.60 -3.86
N ASN A 308 12.11 11.93 -5.11
CA ASN A 308 11.18 13.01 -5.47
C ASN A 308 9.72 12.69 -5.11
N LEU A 309 9.40 11.42 -4.86
CA LEU A 309 8.06 11.00 -4.41
C LEU A 309 7.79 11.31 -2.94
N LEU A 310 8.82 11.64 -2.16
CA LEU A 310 8.69 11.87 -0.71
C LEU A 310 7.96 13.18 -0.40
N ASP A 311 8.13 14.20 -1.22
CA ASP A 311 7.50 15.51 -1.07
C ASP A 311 6.33 15.70 -2.06
N TRP A 312 5.14 15.34 -1.60
CA TRP A 312 3.89 15.46 -2.36
C TRP A 312 3.44 16.91 -2.59
N THR A 313 4.14 17.90 -2.03
CA THR A 313 3.83 19.32 -2.22
C THR A 313 4.61 19.96 -3.36
N GLN A 314 5.59 19.24 -3.93
CA GLN A 314 6.38 19.72 -5.08
C GLN A 314 5.57 19.61 -6.37
N THR A 315 5.06 20.74 -6.86
CA THR A 315 4.20 20.80 -8.05
C THR A 315 4.87 20.34 -9.35
N GLY A 316 6.21 20.34 -9.41
CA GLY A 316 6.96 19.78 -10.54
C GLY A 316 6.90 18.26 -10.64
N HIS A 317 6.54 17.58 -9.55
CA HIS A 317 6.40 16.12 -9.46
C HIS A 317 4.96 15.69 -9.23
N PHE A 318 4.17 16.53 -8.55
CA PHE A 318 2.76 16.32 -8.19
C PHE A 318 1.89 17.47 -8.72
N PRO A 319 1.37 17.38 -9.96
CA PRO A 319 0.60 18.46 -10.54
C PRO A 319 -0.74 18.70 -9.82
N GLN A 320 -0.95 19.91 -9.28
CA GLN A 320 -2.24 20.28 -8.67
C GLN A 320 -3.40 20.46 -9.68
N THR A 321 -3.16 20.11 -10.95
CA THR A 321 -4.12 20.21 -12.05
C THR A 321 -4.56 18.84 -12.58
N THR A 322 -4.20 17.75 -11.89
CA THR A 322 -4.66 16.39 -12.22
C THR A 322 -6.17 16.38 -12.39
N SER A 323 -6.67 15.93 -13.54
CA SER A 323 -8.09 15.95 -13.83
C SER A 323 -8.68 14.54 -13.88
N SER A 324 -9.85 14.38 -13.27
CA SER A 324 -10.68 13.18 -13.44
C SER A 324 -11.14 13.03 -14.90
N SER A 325 -11.35 14.14 -15.60
CA SER A 325 -11.80 14.14 -17.01
C SER A 325 -10.71 13.78 -18.03
N SER A 326 -9.42 13.88 -17.67
CA SER A 326 -8.30 13.56 -18.56
C SER A 326 -7.79 12.12 -18.42
N GLY A 327 -8.42 11.30 -17.56
CA GLY A 327 -8.00 9.94 -17.26
C GLY A 327 -6.77 9.83 -16.35
N TYR A 328 -6.36 10.92 -15.70
CA TYR A 328 -5.18 10.94 -14.82
C TYR A 328 -5.51 10.99 -13.33
N GLY A 329 -6.71 11.50 -12.99
CA GLY A 329 -7.19 11.62 -11.61
C GLY A 329 -8.37 10.71 -11.26
N GLY A 330 -8.87 9.94 -12.23
CA GLY A 330 -10.19 9.31 -12.18
C GLY A 330 -10.32 8.07 -11.31
N LEU A 331 -9.24 7.61 -10.66
CA LEU A 331 -9.24 6.34 -9.93
C LEU A 331 -10.36 6.31 -8.86
N ASP A 332 -11.34 5.45 -9.08
CA ASP A 332 -12.46 5.21 -8.18
C ASP A 332 -12.07 4.11 -7.17
N LEU A 333 -11.10 4.45 -6.34
CA LEU A 333 -10.38 3.53 -5.48
C LEU A 333 -11.32 2.79 -4.52
N VAL A 334 -11.39 1.47 -4.63
CA VAL A 334 -12.13 0.59 -3.73
C VAL A 334 -11.25 0.19 -2.54
N SER A 335 -11.84 0.07 -1.36
CA SER A 335 -11.10 -0.38 -0.16
C SER A 335 -10.69 -1.86 -0.21
N GLY A 336 -9.98 -2.35 0.81
CA GLY A 336 -9.59 -3.76 0.93
C GLY A 336 -8.33 -4.17 0.16
N GLY A 337 -7.67 -3.24 -0.53
CA GLY A 337 -6.48 -3.47 -1.35
C GLY A 337 -5.14 -3.69 -0.63
N PHE A 338 -5.08 -4.35 0.52
CA PHE A 338 -3.84 -4.46 1.30
C PHE A 338 -3.31 -5.88 1.46
N GLY A 339 -2.11 -6.03 2.04
CA GLY A 339 -1.19 -7.15 1.81
C GLY A 339 -1.79 -8.56 1.67
N PHE A 340 -1.40 -9.22 0.59
CA PHE A 340 -1.83 -10.57 0.20
C PHE A 340 -0.63 -11.53 0.16
N ILE A 341 -0.83 -12.74 0.68
CA ILE A 341 0.16 -13.82 0.64
C ILE A 341 -0.52 -15.05 0.03
N GLU A 342 0.10 -15.67 -0.99
CA GLU A 342 -0.36 -16.93 -1.56
C GLU A 342 -0.56 -17.99 -0.47
N GLN A 343 -1.68 -18.70 -0.52
CA GLN A 343 -2.18 -19.54 0.58
C GLN A 343 -1.22 -20.67 1.04
N SER A 344 -0.29 -21.11 0.19
CA SER A 344 0.70 -22.15 0.51
C SER A 344 1.93 -21.61 1.24
N ILE A 345 2.14 -20.30 1.24
CA ILE A 345 3.27 -19.66 1.91
C ILE A 345 2.96 -19.48 3.38
N ASN A 346 3.86 -19.94 4.24
CA ASN A 346 3.76 -19.67 5.66
C ASN A 346 4.10 -18.19 5.95
N PRO A 347 3.16 -17.37 6.47
CA PRO A 347 3.42 -15.97 6.79
C PRO A 347 4.62 -15.73 7.70
N GLN A 348 4.92 -16.65 8.62
CA GLN A 348 6.05 -16.50 9.54
C GLN A 348 7.42 -16.52 8.83
N GLU A 349 7.46 -16.94 7.57
CA GLU A 349 8.68 -16.95 6.75
C GLU A 349 8.94 -15.63 6.04
N VAL A 350 7.91 -14.78 5.91
CA VAL A 350 7.94 -13.58 5.05
C VAL A 350 7.44 -12.32 5.75
N LEU A 351 6.91 -12.42 6.96
CA LEU A 351 6.52 -11.29 7.78
C LEU A 351 7.56 -11.04 8.87
N VAL A 352 7.87 -9.77 9.10
CA VAL A 352 8.74 -9.32 10.19
C VAL A 352 8.05 -8.20 10.96
N PRO A 353 8.21 -8.11 12.29
CA PRO A 353 7.70 -6.97 13.04
C PRO A 353 8.32 -5.66 12.53
N VAL A 354 7.53 -4.60 12.44
CA VAL A 354 8.08 -3.26 12.21
C VAL A 354 8.84 -2.86 13.47
N PRO A 355 10.12 -2.42 13.37
CA PRO A 355 10.85 -1.98 14.54
C PRO A 355 10.10 -0.81 15.20
N GLU A 356 9.75 -0.96 16.47
CA GLU A 356 9.32 0.17 17.30
C GLU A 356 10.38 1.27 17.19
N PRO A 357 9.98 2.56 17.09
CA PRO A 357 10.95 3.64 17.14
C PRO A 357 11.75 3.46 18.42
N ALA A 358 13.06 3.24 18.27
CA ALA A 358 13.94 3.06 19.40
C ALA A 358 13.71 4.24 20.33
N VAL A 359 13.14 3.97 21.52
CA VAL A 359 13.04 4.98 22.56
C VAL A 359 14.49 5.36 22.85
N ALA A 360 14.94 6.46 22.25
CA ALA A 360 16.24 7.05 22.47
C ALA A 360 16.23 7.61 23.89
N GLY A 361 16.37 6.69 24.85
CA GLY A 361 16.01 6.93 26.25
C GLY A 361 16.43 5.75 27.11
N GLY A 362 17.73 5.46 27.11
CA GLY A 362 18.42 4.89 28.26
C GLY A 362 18.47 3.37 28.37
N ILE A 363 19.45 2.75 27.70
CA ILE A 363 20.39 1.84 28.37
C ILE A 363 21.79 2.14 27.82
N ILE A 364 22.51 3.03 28.51
CA ILE A 364 23.97 3.07 28.43
C ILE A 364 24.48 1.87 29.25
N GLY A 365 25.09 0.91 28.56
CA GLY A 365 26.19 0.09 29.08
C GLY A 365 25.85 -1.04 30.04
N LEU A 366 25.90 -2.28 29.54
CA LEU A 366 26.82 -3.26 30.13
C LEU A 366 27.19 -4.34 29.10
N THR A 367 28.26 -4.08 28.35
CA THR A 367 29.00 -5.10 27.61
C THR A 367 29.72 -5.98 28.63
N LEU A 368 29.13 -7.12 29.02
CA LEU A 368 29.86 -8.17 29.70
C LEU A 368 30.57 -9.03 28.66
N LEU A 369 31.79 -8.60 28.34
CA LEU A 369 32.83 -9.41 27.74
C LEU A 369 33.19 -10.51 28.76
N CYS A 370 32.69 -11.74 28.59
CA CYS A 370 33.28 -12.91 29.22
C CYS A 370 34.05 -13.69 28.15
N TRP A 371 35.33 -13.34 28.06
CA TRP A 371 36.35 -14.04 27.31
C TRP A 371 36.58 -15.42 27.92
N ALA A 372 36.50 -16.45 27.08
CA ALA A 372 36.90 -17.80 27.42
C ALA A 372 38.42 -17.85 27.64
N ALA A 373 38.85 -18.28 28.81
CA ALA A 373 40.22 -18.72 29.05
C ALA A 373 40.20 -20.05 29.81
N GLY A 374 40.24 -21.15 29.05
CA GLY A 374 40.68 -22.43 29.57
C GLY A 374 42.20 -22.43 29.77
N ARG A 375 42.67 -22.80 30.95
CA ARG A 375 43.96 -23.47 31.14
C ARG A 375 44.03 -24.25 32.45
N ASN A 376 44.28 -25.55 32.27
CA ASN A 376 44.64 -26.58 33.23
C ASN A 376 45.72 -26.17 34.27
N ARG A 377 45.58 -26.68 35.51
CA ARG A 377 46.56 -27.51 36.28
C ARG A 377 46.12 -27.61 37.75
N ARG A 378 45.70 -28.79 38.22
CA ARG A 378 46.47 -29.82 38.96
C ARG A 378 46.66 -29.54 40.47
N THR A 379 46.00 -30.39 41.26
CA THR A 379 46.47 -31.14 42.46
C THR A 379 47.13 -30.40 43.63
N GLY A 380 46.53 -30.57 44.81
CA GLY A 380 47.21 -30.43 46.11
C GLY A 380 46.26 -30.65 47.29
N GLN A 381 46.24 -31.85 47.86
CA GLN A 381 45.68 -32.12 49.20
C GLN A 381 46.45 -31.34 50.27
N VAL A 382 45.77 -30.82 51.30
CA VAL A 382 46.20 -30.91 52.72
C VAL A 382 44.95 -30.91 53.62
N ARG A 383 44.89 -31.87 54.55
CA ARG A 383 43.98 -31.99 55.70
C ARG A 383 44.50 -31.15 56.88
N THR A 384 43.59 -30.61 57.69
CA THR A 384 43.56 -30.51 59.19
C THR A 384 42.58 -29.38 59.55
N SER A 385 41.92 -29.28 60.71
CA SER A 385 41.44 -30.18 61.77
C SER A 385 40.57 -29.29 62.69
N GLU A 386 39.48 -29.84 63.21
CA GLU A 386 38.83 -29.53 64.51
C GLU A 386 38.61 -28.07 64.98
N ALA A 387 37.35 -27.73 65.32
CA ALA A 387 36.86 -27.74 66.71
C ALA A 387 35.71 -26.72 66.95
N GLY A 388 34.58 -27.23 67.46
CA GLY A 388 33.90 -26.65 68.63
C GLY A 388 32.87 -25.54 68.43
N GLY A 389 31.67 -25.71 69.02
CA GLY A 389 30.94 -24.57 69.58
C GLY A 389 29.42 -24.50 69.36
N THR A 390 28.70 -25.38 70.04
CA THR A 390 27.34 -25.22 70.63
C THR A 390 26.69 -23.82 70.73
N LYS A 391 25.38 -23.73 70.40
CA LYS A 391 24.23 -23.29 71.25
C LYS A 391 22.97 -23.01 70.39
N ARG A 392 21.88 -23.80 70.52
CA ARG A 392 20.65 -23.59 71.35
C ARG A 392 19.76 -22.38 70.99
N ARG A 393 18.54 -22.69 70.50
CA ARG A 393 17.16 -22.26 70.88
C ARG A 393 16.31 -22.11 69.61
N ALA A 394 15.27 -22.91 69.34
CA ALA A 394 13.97 -23.07 70.03
C ALA A 394 13.09 -21.80 69.98
N GLY A 395 12.00 -21.85 69.21
CA GLY A 395 10.91 -20.87 69.24
C GLY A 395 10.02 -20.95 67.99
N ARG A 396 8.83 -21.55 68.15
CA ARG A 396 7.80 -21.86 67.15
C ARG A 396 6.76 -20.71 67.10
N PRO A 397 5.60 -20.85 66.43
CA PRO A 397 5.16 -20.08 65.26
C PRO A 397 4.07 -19.02 65.57
N GLY A 398 3.75 -18.22 64.57
CA GLY A 398 2.49 -17.49 64.40
C GLY A 398 2.10 -17.56 62.93
#